data_AF-A0A7X7QCN3-F1
#
_entry.id   AF-A0A7X7QCN3-F1
#
_cell.length_a   1.000
_cell.length_b   1.000
_cell.length_c   1.000
_cell.angle_alpha   90.00
_cell.angle_beta   90.00
_cell.angle_gamma   90.00
#
_symmetry.space_group_name_H-M   'P 1'
#
loop_
_entity.id
_entity.type
_entity.pdbx_description
1 polymer ?
#
loop_
_entity_poly.entity_id
_entity_poly.type
_entity_poly.pdbx_seq_one_letter_code
_entity_poly.pdbx_strand_id
1 'polypeptide(L)'
;MLKKTWWVIASGLMVLSMLLAACQPQTIVETVTVEVEKTVLVETEGETVVVTATPEPEATAAPTAIEDFASVPEDVLVQVCEDVKAAVQYDDEARTLTLNLKAPFGPVLQLLSNGWASPLDMEWMVEQGDWDGDCSTWVQHHDPVAEDSPIFNAENGTGPFRLEYWKPGDEIAFTRFDGYWRTEPMWEGGPSGPAFFDRVVYKMVDEWGTRFAMFQAGDLDFNYVPKQYADQIDPMVAEECDYVTGECETVNAGGQFRLYKGLPSTSSADFFFAMDVKPESTFIGSGSLDGSGIPPDFFADVHIRRAFAACFDYDTYITDVEMGEALQRNGPIIQPMTGFDPEDPPMPVFDMAKCEEEFKLADVDKDGIPAGEDEDDVWST
;
A
#
# COMPACT_ATOMS: atom_id res chain seq x y z
N MET A 1 -47.11 18.21 -44.95
CA MET A 1 -45.80 18.32 -45.64
C MET A 1 -44.61 18.65 -44.73
N LEU A 2 -44.79 18.90 -43.41
CA LEU A 2 -43.67 19.29 -42.53
C LEU A 2 -42.81 18.14 -41.93
N LYS A 3 -43.28 16.87 -41.94
CA LYS A 3 -42.51 15.75 -41.35
C LYS A 3 -41.38 15.21 -42.25
N LYS A 4 -41.44 15.41 -43.57
CA LYS A 4 -40.40 14.97 -44.51
C LYS A 4 -39.20 15.92 -44.55
N THR A 5 -39.41 17.19 -44.23
CA THR A 5 -38.37 18.23 -44.23
C THR A 5 -37.45 18.12 -43.01
N TRP A 6 -37.95 17.62 -41.88
CA TRP A 6 -37.16 17.49 -40.65
C TRP A 6 -36.14 16.35 -40.72
N TRP A 7 -36.50 15.24 -41.38
CA TRP A 7 -35.58 14.12 -41.62
C TRP A 7 -34.44 14.48 -42.59
N VAL A 8 -34.68 15.35 -43.57
CA VAL A 8 -33.63 15.81 -44.49
C VAL A 8 -32.68 16.80 -43.80
N ILE A 9 -33.19 17.64 -42.89
CA ILE A 9 -32.36 18.57 -42.10
C ILE A 9 -31.53 17.82 -41.05
N ALA A 10 -32.10 16.82 -40.37
CA ALA A 10 -31.37 15.98 -39.42
C ALA A 10 -30.30 15.11 -40.10
N SER A 11 -30.60 14.58 -41.28
CA SER A 11 -29.62 13.82 -42.08
C SER A 11 -28.52 14.72 -42.65
N GLY A 12 -28.87 15.95 -43.05
CA GLY A 12 -27.91 16.96 -43.51
C GLY A 12 -26.97 17.45 -42.40
N LEU A 13 -27.47 17.59 -41.17
CA LEU A 13 -26.66 17.99 -40.00
C LEU A 13 -25.71 16.88 -39.53
N MET A 14 -26.10 15.59 -39.62
CA MET A 14 -25.20 14.47 -39.34
C MET A 14 -24.09 14.31 -40.40
N VAL A 15 -24.41 14.53 -41.68
CA VAL A 15 -23.38 14.46 -42.74
C VAL A 15 -22.43 15.67 -42.67
N LEU A 16 -22.93 16.85 -42.27
CA LEU A 16 -22.09 18.03 -42.08
C LEU A 16 -21.22 17.93 -40.80
N SER A 17 -21.70 17.29 -39.73
CA SER A 17 -20.88 17.02 -38.54
C SER A 17 -19.80 15.97 -38.81
N MET A 18 -20.05 15.00 -39.69
CA MET A 18 -19.04 14.03 -40.14
C MET A 18 -17.98 14.67 -41.06
N LEU A 19 -18.33 15.69 -41.85
CA LEU A 19 -17.37 16.42 -42.69
C LEU A 19 -16.49 17.41 -41.90
N LEU A 20 -16.98 17.96 -40.79
CA LEU A 20 -16.20 18.83 -39.90
C LEU A 20 -15.22 18.06 -38.99
N ALA A 21 -15.49 16.78 -38.73
CA ALA A 21 -14.53 15.88 -38.05
C ALA A 21 -13.34 15.47 -38.95
N ALA A 22 -13.44 15.66 -40.27
CA ALA A 22 -12.41 15.28 -41.24
C ALA A 22 -11.31 16.34 -41.46
N CYS A 23 -11.35 17.48 -40.73
CA CYS A 23 -10.40 18.58 -40.88
C CYS A 23 -9.70 19.01 -39.58
N GLN A 24 -9.69 18.15 -38.55
CA GLN A 24 -8.76 18.31 -37.43
C GLN A 24 -7.35 17.87 -37.89
N PRO A 25 -6.27 18.60 -37.56
CA PRO A 25 -4.92 18.13 -37.83
C PRO A 25 -4.72 16.80 -37.10
N GLN A 26 -4.59 15.71 -37.86
CA GLN A 26 -4.26 14.41 -37.29
C GLN A 26 -2.87 14.51 -36.68
N THR A 27 -2.78 14.34 -35.37
CA THR A 27 -1.53 13.95 -34.71
C THR A 27 -1.15 12.60 -35.31
N ILE A 28 -0.18 12.60 -36.22
CA ILE A 28 0.44 11.39 -36.73
C ILE A 28 1.14 10.75 -35.54
N VAL A 29 0.51 9.75 -34.93
CA VAL A 29 1.21 8.80 -34.08
C VAL A 29 1.96 7.90 -35.04
N GLU A 30 3.22 8.24 -35.28
CA GLU A 30 4.15 7.41 -36.02
C GLU A 30 4.27 6.08 -35.26
N THR A 31 3.57 5.05 -35.73
CA THR A 31 3.74 3.70 -35.21
C THR A 31 5.08 3.23 -35.74
N VAL A 32 6.14 3.40 -34.94
CA VAL A 32 7.44 2.80 -35.24
C VAL A 32 7.26 1.29 -35.07
N THR A 33 6.98 0.60 -36.18
CA THR A 33 7.18 -0.84 -36.26
C THR A 33 8.69 -1.07 -36.21
N VAL A 34 9.20 -1.40 -35.03
CA VAL A 34 10.54 -1.98 -34.91
C VAL A 34 10.43 -3.40 -35.45
N GLU A 35 10.87 -3.61 -36.69
CA GLU A 35 11.23 -4.95 -37.16
C GLU A 35 12.42 -5.40 -36.33
N VAL A 36 12.15 -6.20 -35.31
CA VAL A 36 13.21 -6.94 -34.61
C VAL A 36 13.63 -8.07 -35.55
N GLU A 37 14.73 -7.87 -36.28
CA GLU A 37 15.45 -8.99 -36.90
C GLU A 37 15.86 -9.95 -35.77
N LYS A 38 15.10 -11.02 -35.61
CA LYS A 38 15.50 -12.16 -34.79
C LYS A 38 16.61 -12.88 -35.53
N THR A 39 17.86 -12.50 -35.29
CA THR A 39 19.01 -13.34 -35.66
C THR A 39 18.95 -14.59 -34.79
N VAL A 40 18.42 -15.68 -35.34
CA VAL A 40 18.61 -17.01 -34.76
C VAL A 40 20.09 -17.34 -34.93
N LEU A 41 20.87 -17.15 -33.87
CA LEU A 41 22.22 -17.69 -33.78
C LEU A 41 22.10 -19.20 -33.64
N VAL A 42 22.21 -19.88 -34.77
CA VAL A 42 22.61 -21.29 -34.82
C VAL A 42 24.02 -21.37 -34.24
N GLU A 43 24.21 -22.24 -33.25
CA GLU A 43 25.49 -22.55 -32.61
C GLU A 43 26.62 -22.63 -33.65
N THR A 44 27.59 -21.73 -33.54
CA THR A 44 28.95 -21.97 -34.05
C THR A 44 29.93 -21.17 -33.19
N GLU A 45 30.72 -21.93 -32.43
CA GLU A 45 32.04 -21.64 -31.85
C GLU A 45 32.39 -20.22 -31.37
N GLY A 46 32.40 -20.06 -30.05
CA GLY A 46 33.50 -19.44 -29.31
C GLY A 46 33.81 -17.97 -29.59
N GLU A 47 32.99 -17.06 -29.06
CA GLU A 47 33.42 -15.68 -28.81
C GLU A 47 33.04 -15.27 -27.37
N THR A 48 34.05 -15.08 -26.53
CA THR A 48 33.88 -14.53 -25.17
C THR A 48 33.42 -13.08 -25.28
N VAL A 49 32.13 -12.84 -25.06
CA VAL A 49 31.58 -11.50 -24.87
C VAL A 49 31.91 -11.06 -23.44
N VAL A 50 32.87 -10.15 -23.30
CA VAL A 50 33.10 -9.45 -22.04
C VAL A 50 31.97 -8.43 -21.87
N VAL A 51 30.95 -8.81 -21.12
CA VAL A 51 29.93 -7.87 -20.63
C VAL A 51 30.59 -7.02 -19.55
N THR A 52 31.10 -5.85 -19.94
CA THR A 52 31.49 -4.83 -18.96
C THR A 52 30.20 -4.28 -18.37
N ALA A 53 29.86 -4.68 -17.14
CA ALA A 53 28.78 -4.05 -16.39
C ALA A 53 29.03 -2.54 -16.37
N THR A 54 28.03 -1.75 -16.76
CA THR A 54 28.05 -0.32 -16.45
C THR A 54 28.03 -0.25 -14.93
N PRO A 55 29.02 0.38 -14.27
CA PRO A 55 29.02 0.48 -12.82
C PRO A 55 27.68 1.10 -12.42
N GLU A 56 27.00 0.42 -11.49
CA GLU A 56 25.83 0.97 -10.81
C GLU A 56 26.21 2.39 -10.36
N PRO A 57 25.44 3.43 -10.72
CA PRO A 57 25.75 4.77 -10.28
C PRO A 57 25.89 4.71 -8.77
N GLU A 58 27.07 5.10 -8.24
CA GLU A 58 27.28 5.19 -6.80
C GLU A 58 26.05 5.89 -6.23
N ALA A 59 25.30 5.17 -5.38
CA ALA A 59 24.17 5.74 -4.70
C ALA A 59 24.69 6.98 -4.00
N THR A 60 24.24 8.16 -4.45
CA THR A 60 24.54 9.41 -3.76
C THR A 60 24.19 9.16 -2.30
N ALA A 61 25.17 9.28 -1.41
CA ALA A 61 24.95 9.04 0.01
C ALA A 61 23.64 9.74 0.41
N ALA A 62 22.72 8.98 1.00
CA ALA A 62 21.46 9.54 1.44
C ALA A 62 21.77 10.81 2.26
N PRO A 63 21.06 11.93 2.01
CA PRO A 63 21.32 13.15 2.76
C PRO A 63 21.28 12.81 4.24
N THR A 64 22.33 13.18 4.98
CA THR A 64 22.36 12.97 6.42
C THR A 64 21.13 13.64 7.02
N ALA A 65 20.30 12.86 7.72
CA ALA A 65 19.11 13.40 8.36
C ALA A 65 19.52 14.54 9.31
N ILE A 66 18.80 15.65 9.25
CA ILE A 66 18.96 16.73 10.22
C ILE A 66 18.31 16.22 11.51
N GLU A 67 19.13 15.88 12.49
CA GLU A 67 18.64 15.40 13.80
C GLU A 67 18.27 16.56 14.74
N ASP A 68 18.76 17.77 14.46
CA ASP A 68 18.50 18.97 15.26
C ASP A 68 18.47 20.23 14.37
N PHE A 69 17.33 20.91 14.34
CA PHE A 69 17.18 22.17 13.61
C PHE A 69 18.00 23.31 14.20
N ALA A 70 18.43 23.25 15.47
CA ALA A 70 19.33 24.27 16.05
C ALA A 70 20.71 24.31 15.35
N SER A 71 21.07 23.23 14.64
CA SER A 71 22.28 23.17 13.83
C SER A 71 22.13 23.80 12.44
N VAL A 72 20.91 24.17 12.05
CA VAL A 72 20.58 24.69 10.72
C VAL A 72 20.43 26.21 10.77
N PRO A 73 21.07 26.97 9.86
CA PRO A 73 20.86 28.42 9.77
C PRO A 73 19.38 28.78 9.54
N GLU A 74 18.91 29.83 10.22
CA GLU A 74 17.50 30.27 10.18
C GLU A 74 17.03 30.62 8.76
N ASP A 75 17.89 31.27 7.96
CA ASP A 75 17.61 31.60 6.56
C ASP A 75 17.42 30.35 5.68
N VAL A 76 18.14 29.27 5.98
CA VAL A 76 17.96 27.98 5.31
C VAL A 76 16.61 27.36 5.70
N LEU A 77 16.22 27.41 6.97
CA LEU A 77 14.93 26.90 7.44
C LEU A 77 13.74 27.64 6.81
N VAL A 78 13.85 28.97 6.69
CA VAL A 78 12.86 29.79 5.98
C VAL A 78 12.81 29.41 4.50
N GLN A 79 13.96 29.28 3.84
CA GLN A 79 14.01 28.96 2.42
C GLN A 79 13.41 27.57 2.11
N VAL A 80 13.61 26.58 2.99
CA VAL A 80 12.99 25.24 2.82
C VAL A 80 11.46 25.34 2.81
N CYS A 81 10.87 26.09 3.73
CA CYS A 81 9.43 26.31 3.76
C CYS A 81 8.93 27.04 2.51
N GLU A 82 9.62 28.11 2.09
CA GLU A 82 9.26 28.85 0.87
C GLU A 82 9.37 28.00 -0.39
N ASP A 83 10.38 27.13 -0.49
CA ASP A 83 10.55 26.20 -1.61
C ASP A 83 9.41 25.18 -1.69
N VAL A 84 8.93 24.68 -0.54
CA VAL A 84 7.77 23.78 -0.46
C VAL A 84 6.49 24.50 -0.88
N LYS A 85 6.26 25.71 -0.36
CA LYS A 85 5.08 26.52 -0.72
C LYS A 85 5.10 26.90 -2.20
N ALA A 86 6.24 27.25 -2.78
CA ALA A 86 6.35 27.56 -4.20
C ALA A 86 6.05 26.37 -5.12
N ALA A 87 6.22 25.14 -4.64
CA ALA A 87 5.88 23.94 -5.37
C ALA A 87 4.36 23.68 -5.47
N VAL A 88 3.56 24.31 -4.61
CA VAL A 88 2.10 24.13 -4.53
C VAL A 88 1.40 25.46 -4.79
N GLN A 89 0.73 25.57 -5.93
CA GLN A 89 -0.01 26.78 -6.31
C GLN A 89 -1.50 26.49 -6.37
N TYR A 90 -2.32 27.40 -5.85
CA TYR A 90 -3.77 27.30 -5.93
C TYR A 90 -4.36 28.56 -6.54
N ASP A 91 -5.47 28.40 -7.26
CA ASP A 91 -6.30 29.48 -7.80
C ASP A 91 -7.74 29.18 -7.38
N ASP A 92 -8.24 29.94 -6.39
CA ASP A 92 -9.57 29.73 -5.82
C ASP A 92 -10.69 30.07 -6.81
N GLU A 93 -10.48 31.07 -7.67
CA GLU A 93 -11.46 31.47 -8.68
C GLU A 93 -11.58 30.39 -9.75
N ALA A 94 -10.44 29.85 -10.20
CA ALA A 94 -10.40 28.74 -11.15
C ALA A 94 -10.68 27.37 -10.52
N ARG A 95 -10.61 27.26 -9.19
CA ARG A 95 -10.65 26.01 -8.41
C ARG A 95 -9.59 25.01 -8.87
N THR A 96 -8.36 25.48 -9.05
CA THR A 96 -7.25 24.63 -9.49
C THR A 96 -6.16 24.57 -8.43
N LEU A 97 -5.56 23.38 -8.32
CA LEU A 97 -4.34 23.13 -7.56
C LEU A 97 -3.28 22.64 -8.55
N THR A 98 -2.11 23.27 -8.54
CA THR A 98 -0.96 22.93 -9.37
C THR A 98 0.19 22.47 -8.48
N LEU A 99 0.66 21.24 -8.71
CA LEU A 99 1.80 20.65 -8.02
C LEU A 99 3.00 20.61 -8.97
N ASN A 100 4.06 21.35 -8.65
CA ASN A 100 5.31 21.39 -9.40
C ASN A 100 6.30 20.37 -8.83
N LEU A 101 6.36 19.20 -9.45
CA LEU A 101 7.25 18.11 -9.02
C LEU A 101 8.68 18.37 -9.47
N LYS A 102 9.66 17.97 -8.65
CA LYS A 102 11.09 18.05 -9.01
C LYS A 102 11.46 17.15 -10.20
N ALA A 103 10.75 16.05 -10.37
CA ALA A 103 10.90 15.11 -11.48
C ALA A 103 9.53 14.47 -11.80
N PRO A 104 9.35 13.91 -13.01
CA PRO A 104 8.16 13.12 -13.32
C PRO A 104 7.97 11.98 -12.30
N PHE A 105 6.81 11.94 -11.67
CA PHE A 105 6.50 10.91 -10.67
C PHE A 105 5.06 10.42 -10.87
N GLY A 106 4.92 9.26 -11.50
CA GLY A 106 3.62 8.67 -11.83
C GLY A 106 2.68 8.43 -10.63
N PRO A 107 3.17 7.96 -9.46
CA PRO A 107 2.32 7.64 -8.32
C PRO A 107 1.64 8.82 -7.60
N VAL A 108 1.86 10.08 -8.01
CA VAL A 108 1.32 11.26 -7.29
C VAL A 108 -0.19 11.17 -7.06
N LEU A 109 -0.97 10.73 -8.05
CA LEU A 109 -2.42 10.62 -7.89
C LEU A 109 -2.84 9.60 -6.83
N GLN A 110 -2.08 8.49 -6.71
CA GLN A 110 -2.31 7.49 -5.67
C GLN A 110 -1.91 8.05 -4.30
N LEU A 111 -0.82 8.81 -4.20
CA LEU A 111 -0.44 9.43 -2.92
C LEU A 111 -1.49 10.42 -2.42
N LEU A 112 -2.08 11.21 -3.32
CA LEU A 112 -3.12 12.20 -3.01
C LEU A 112 -4.46 11.58 -2.59
N SER A 113 -4.68 10.28 -2.85
CA SER A 113 -5.93 9.61 -2.50
C SER A 113 -5.96 9.02 -1.09
N ASN A 114 -4.88 9.20 -0.32
CA ASN A 114 -4.72 8.60 1.01
C ASN A 114 -4.97 9.63 2.12
N GLY A 115 -5.19 9.14 3.35
CA GLY A 115 -5.55 9.98 4.50
C GLY A 115 -4.53 11.07 4.84
N TRP A 116 -3.23 10.83 4.63
CA TRP A 116 -2.16 11.82 4.85
C TRP A 116 -2.19 13.01 3.88
N ALA A 117 -2.95 12.90 2.78
CA ALA A 117 -3.15 13.99 1.82
C ALA A 117 -4.49 14.71 2.03
N SER A 118 -5.21 14.43 3.13
CA SER A 118 -6.47 15.10 3.43
C SER A 118 -6.23 16.58 3.71
N PRO A 119 -6.90 17.49 3.00
CA PRO A 119 -6.74 18.92 3.23
C PRO A 119 -7.40 19.32 4.56
N LEU A 120 -6.73 20.22 5.27
CA LEU A 120 -7.25 20.88 6.47
C LEU A 120 -7.61 22.33 6.16
N ASP A 121 -8.58 22.87 6.89
CA ASP A 121 -8.99 24.27 6.76
C ASP A 121 -7.98 25.18 7.48
N MET A 122 -7.19 25.92 6.71
CA MET A 122 -6.09 26.74 7.26
C MET A 122 -6.58 27.78 8.28
N GLU A 123 -7.73 28.43 8.02
CA GLU A 123 -8.28 29.45 8.92
C GLU A 123 -8.60 28.83 10.28
N TRP A 124 -9.26 27.67 10.29
CA TRP A 124 -9.58 26.93 11.49
C TRP A 124 -8.33 26.39 12.21
N MET A 125 -7.34 25.88 11.48
CA MET A 125 -6.07 25.41 12.07
C MET A 125 -5.38 26.53 12.83
N VAL A 126 -5.32 27.73 12.25
CA VAL A 126 -4.79 28.93 12.92
C VAL A 126 -5.61 29.33 14.13
N GLU A 127 -6.95 29.24 14.07
CA GLU A 127 -7.81 29.47 15.23
C GLU A 127 -7.57 28.46 16.38
N GLN A 128 -7.17 27.22 16.06
CA GLN A 128 -6.75 26.25 17.06
C GLN A 128 -5.33 26.52 17.63
N GLY A 129 -4.61 27.48 17.07
CA GLY A 129 -3.24 27.82 17.48
C GLY A 129 -2.16 27.03 16.75
N ASP A 130 -2.50 26.39 15.63
CA ASP A 130 -1.52 25.76 14.76
C ASP A 130 -0.84 26.80 13.83
N TRP A 131 0.08 26.32 12.99
CA TRP A 131 0.93 27.12 12.13
C TRP A 131 0.12 28.03 11.20
N ASP A 132 0.51 29.30 11.13
CA ASP A 132 -0.15 30.34 10.34
C ASP A 132 0.40 30.51 8.91
N GLY A 133 1.33 29.65 8.52
CA GLY A 133 1.97 29.68 7.21
C GLY A 133 3.19 30.61 7.14
N ASP A 134 3.59 31.24 8.25
CA ASP A 134 4.83 32.01 8.32
C ASP A 134 6.04 31.07 8.31
N CYS A 135 6.86 31.17 7.27
CA CYS A 135 8.05 30.33 7.12
C CYS A 135 9.14 30.58 8.16
N SER A 136 9.04 31.62 9.00
CA SER A 136 9.95 31.82 10.13
C SER A 136 9.58 31.02 11.38
N THR A 137 8.37 30.47 11.46
CA THR A 137 7.84 29.83 12.70
C THR A 137 7.54 28.35 12.57
N TRP A 138 7.54 27.76 11.36
CA TRP A 138 7.08 26.38 11.10
C TRP A 138 7.78 25.33 11.98
N VAL A 139 9.05 25.52 12.35
CA VAL A 139 9.82 24.59 13.19
C VAL A 139 9.18 24.41 14.58
N GLN A 140 8.46 25.41 15.09
CA GLN A 140 7.76 25.33 16.38
C GLN A 140 6.54 24.40 16.32
N HIS A 141 6.04 24.14 15.11
CA HIS A 141 4.87 23.31 14.82
C HIS A 141 5.25 21.97 14.18
N HIS A 142 6.55 21.71 13.99
CA HIS A 142 7.03 20.50 13.34
C HIS A 142 6.95 19.30 14.27
N ASP A 143 6.29 18.24 13.79
CA ASP A 143 6.25 16.90 14.40
C ASP A 143 5.97 16.92 15.92
N PRO A 144 4.88 17.58 16.37
CA PRO A 144 4.50 17.50 17.77
C PRO A 144 4.15 16.04 18.11
N VAL A 145 4.39 15.65 19.37
CA VAL A 145 3.77 14.42 19.87
C VAL A 145 2.26 14.54 19.75
N ALA A 146 1.58 13.44 19.47
CA ALA A 146 0.17 13.46 19.06
C ALA A 146 -0.70 14.24 20.06
N GLU A 147 -0.50 14.05 21.36
CA GLU A 147 -1.28 14.69 22.44
C GLU A 147 -1.09 16.21 22.51
N ASP A 148 0.02 16.74 22.00
CA ASP A 148 0.33 18.16 21.97
C ASP A 148 -0.21 18.84 20.70
N SER A 149 -0.68 18.06 19.71
CA SER A 149 -1.33 18.60 18.52
C SER A 149 -2.62 19.35 18.91
N PRO A 150 -2.82 20.60 18.43
CA PRO A 150 -4.06 21.34 18.67
C PRO A 150 -5.33 20.62 18.20
N ILE A 151 -5.19 19.68 17.28
CA ILE A 151 -6.28 18.91 16.68
C ILE A 151 -6.36 17.47 17.19
N PHE A 152 -5.62 17.10 18.23
CA PHE A 152 -5.60 15.73 18.76
C PHE A 152 -7.01 15.17 19.04
N ASN A 153 -7.92 16.02 19.54
CA ASN A 153 -9.29 15.65 19.88
C ASN A 153 -10.33 16.57 19.22
N ALA A 154 -9.95 17.31 18.18
CA ALA A 154 -10.80 18.25 17.45
C ALA A 154 -10.69 17.98 15.94
N GLU A 155 -11.79 18.12 15.22
CA GLU A 155 -11.87 17.78 13.80
C GLU A 155 -12.74 18.80 13.06
N ASN A 156 -12.28 19.22 11.88
CA ASN A 156 -13.01 20.12 10.97
C ASN A 156 -12.84 19.72 9.50
N GLY A 157 -13.11 18.44 9.21
CA GLY A 157 -13.03 17.90 7.86
C GLY A 157 -14.28 18.14 7.00
N THR A 158 -14.15 17.74 5.73
CA THR A 158 -15.22 17.86 4.71
C THR A 158 -15.96 16.55 4.44
N GLY A 159 -15.78 15.57 5.34
CA GLY A 159 -16.33 14.22 5.22
C GLY A 159 -17.86 14.13 5.45
N PRO A 160 -18.46 12.95 5.23
CA PRO A 160 -19.90 12.74 5.35
C PRO A 160 -20.41 12.65 6.80
N PHE A 161 -19.51 12.65 7.79
CA PHE A 161 -19.82 12.62 9.21
C PHE A 161 -19.01 13.67 9.98
N ARG A 162 -19.55 14.15 11.10
CA ARG A 162 -18.91 15.03 12.06
C ARG A 162 -18.58 14.26 13.33
N LEU A 163 -17.44 14.54 13.93
CA LEU A 163 -17.09 14.06 15.26
C LEU A 163 -18.18 14.48 16.26
N GLU A 164 -18.75 13.51 16.99
CA GLU A 164 -19.68 13.76 18.10
C GLU A 164 -18.91 13.78 19.41
N TYR A 165 -18.14 12.73 19.67
CA TYR A 165 -17.21 12.64 20.79
C TYR A 165 -16.14 11.57 20.52
N TRP A 166 -15.05 11.66 21.28
CA TRP A 166 -14.04 10.64 21.37
C TRP A 166 -13.71 10.36 22.83
N LYS A 167 -13.74 9.07 23.21
CA LYS A 167 -13.26 8.55 24.49
C LYS A 167 -12.04 7.70 24.20
N PRO A 168 -10.81 8.21 24.47
CA PRO A 168 -9.58 7.49 24.18
C PRO A 168 -9.58 6.06 24.76
N GLY A 169 -9.27 5.07 23.92
CA GLY A 169 -9.23 3.65 24.30
C GLY A 169 -10.60 2.97 24.50
N ASP A 170 -11.73 3.67 24.35
CA ASP A 170 -13.07 3.12 24.58
C ASP A 170 -13.93 3.19 23.30
N GLU A 171 -14.30 4.40 22.85
CA GLU A 171 -15.12 4.55 21.65
C GLU A 171 -15.02 5.94 21.02
N ILE A 172 -15.30 6.01 19.72
CA ILE A 172 -15.46 7.25 18.97
C ILE A 172 -16.82 7.23 18.26
N ALA A 173 -17.53 8.34 18.32
CA ALA A 173 -18.86 8.48 17.71
C ALA A 173 -18.90 9.65 16.75
N PHE A 174 -19.66 9.46 15.68
CA PHE A 174 -19.86 10.43 14.63
C PHE A 174 -21.34 10.60 14.31
N THR A 175 -21.75 11.82 14.00
CA THR A 175 -23.10 12.13 13.50
C THR A 175 -23.04 12.52 12.04
N ARG A 176 -24.08 12.23 11.27
CA ARG A 176 -24.11 12.60 9.85
C ARG A 176 -23.90 14.11 9.64
N PHE A 177 -23.17 14.44 8.57
CA PHE A 177 -23.08 15.78 8.02
C PHE A 177 -24.08 15.94 6.86
N ASP A 178 -25.24 16.51 7.14
CA ASP A 178 -26.27 16.72 6.09
C ASP A 178 -25.82 17.70 4.99
N GLY A 179 -24.76 18.49 5.24
CA GLY A 179 -24.14 19.42 4.29
C GLY A 179 -23.05 18.81 3.41
N TYR A 180 -22.92 17.47 3.36
CA TYR A 180 -21.88 16.81 2.57
C TYR A 180 -21.95 17.20 1.08
N TRP A 181 -20.81 17.61 0.54
CA TRP A 181 -20.71 18.33 -0.74
C TRP A 181 -21.00 17.47 -1.97
N ARG A 182 -20.79 16.15 -1.88
CA ARG A 182 -20.90 15.25 -3.03
C ARG A 182 -22.36 14.97 -3.33
N THR A 183 -22.98 15.72 -4.21
CA THR A 183 -24.40 15.54 -4.59
C THR A 183 -24.60 14.45 -5.65
N GLU A 184 -23.60 14.23 -6.50
CA GLU A 184 -23.64 13.24 -7.58
C GLU A 184 -22.64 12.10 -7.31
N PRO A 185 -22.99 10.86 -7.67
CA PRO A 185 -22.11 9.73 -7.45
C PRO A 185 -20.96 9.74 -8.46
N MET A 186 -19.78 9.34 -8.00
CA MET A 186 -18.56 9.33 -8.85
C MET A 186 -18.56 8.17 -9.86
N TRP A 187 -19.39 7.15 -9.64
CA TRP A 187 -19.64 6.02 -10.53
C TRP A 187 -21.10 5.54 -10.37
N GLU A 188 -21.59 4.72 -11.31
CA GLU A 188 -22.95 4.17 -11.24
C GLU A 188 -23.14 3.36 -9.95
N GLY A 189 -24.16 3.72 -9.14
CA GLY A 189 -24.42 3.09 -7.85
C GLY A 189 -23.49 3.53 -6.70
N GLY A 190 -22.55 4.45 -6.95
CA GLY A 190 -21.70 5.02 -5.91
C GLY A 190 -22.47 5.88 -4.90
N PRO A 191 -21.92 6.12 -3.69
CA PRO A 191 -22.57 6.96 -2.69
C PRO A 191 -22.52 8.44 -3.09
N SER A 192 -23.64 9.14 -2.91
CA SER A 192 -23.75 10.59 -2.97
C SER A 192 -24.87 11.09 -2.05
N GLY A 193 -24.86 12.39 -1.77
CA GLY A 193 -25.73 13.02 -0.79
C GLY A 193 -25.33 12.69 0.66
N PRO A 194 -26.20 13.04 1.62
CA PRO A 194 -26.00 12.70 3.02
C PRO A 194 -25.81 11.19 3.21
N ALA A 195 -24.93 10.80 4.14
CA ALA A 195 -24.73 9.39 4.47
C ALA A 195 -26.05 8.69 4.85
N PHE A 196 -26.15 7.40 4.54
CA PHE A 196 -27.33 6.60 4.88
C PHE A 196 -27.56 6.55 6.40
N PHE A 197 -26.50 6.33 7.19
CA PHE A 197 -26.59 6.26 8.64
C PHE A 197 -26.64 7.66 9.27
N ASP A 198 -27.53 7.85 10.25
CA ASP A 198 -27.61 9.09 11.03
C ASP A 198 -26.43 9.24 12.00
N ARG A 199 -25.90 8.11 12.48
CA ARG A 199 -24.84 8.03 13.50
C ARG A 199 -24.02 6.76 13.31
N VAL A 200 -22.72 6.86 13.52
CA VAL A 200 -21.77 5.73 13.51
C VAL A 200 -21.02 5.74 14.83
N VAL A 201 -20.87 4.58 15.47
CA VAL A 201 -20.09 4.42 16.70
C VAL A 201 -19.08 3.31 16.49
N TYR A 202 -17.81 3.64 16.66
CA TYR A 202 -16.72 2.67 16.64
C TYR A 202 -16.28 2.39 18.08
N LYS A 203 -16.42 1.14 18.51
CA LYS A 203 -16.04 0.69 19.86
C LYS A 203 -14.73 -0.07 19.81
N MET A 204 -13.78 0.32 20.65
CA MET A 204 -12.51 -0.37 20.84
C MET A 204 -12.71 -1.49 21.86
N VAL A 205 -12.88 -2.71 21.36
CA VAL A 205 -13.06 -3.91 22.18
C VAL A 205 -12.01 -4.91 21.74
N ASP A 206 -10.88 -5.01 22.44
CA ASP A 206 -9.74 -5.82 22.00
C ASP A 206 -9.96 -7.33 22.17
N GLU A 207 -10.74 -7.73 23.17
CA GLU A 207 -10.95 -9.13 23.51
C GLU A 207 -11.99 -9.78 22.57
N TRP A 208 -11.59 -10.86 21.91
CA TRP A 208 -12.39 -11.54 20.91
C TRP A 208 -13.71 -12.09 21.46
N GLY A 209 -13.72 -12.77 22.60
CA GLY A 209 -14.92 -13.36 23.18
C GLY A 209 -16.01 -12.32 23.46
N THR A 210 -15.61 -11.12 23.89
CA THR A 210 -16.49 -9.98 24.11
C THR A 210 -17.06 -9.46 22.79
N ARG A 211 -16.22 -9.25 21.77
CA ARG A 211 -16.69 -8.88 20.43
C ARG A 211 -17.63 -9.93 19.84
N PHE A 212 -17.30 -11.20 20.01
CA PHE A 212 -18.09 -12.33 19.51
C PHE A 212 -19.48 -12.38 20.17
N ALA A 213 -19.56 -12.21 21.49
CA ALA A 213 -20.85 -12.15 22.19
C ALA A 213 -21.71 -10.96 21.75
N MET A 214 -21.09 -9.78 21.56
CA MET A 214 -21.78 -8.60 21.03
C MET A 214 -22.27 -8.84 19.59
N PHE A 215 -21.46 -9.48 18.76
CA PHE A 215 -21.83 -9.81 17.38
C PHE A 215 -22.97 -10.84 17.32
N GLN A 216 -22.96 -11.84 18.21
CA GLN A 216 -24.07 -12.78 18.41
C GLN A 216 -25.37 -12.09 18.82
N ALA A 217 -25.29 -11.09 19.70
CA ALA A 217 -26.45 -10.35 20.18
C ALA A 217 -27.01 -9.35 19.15
N GLY A 218 -26.28 -9.07 18.06
CA GLY A 218 -26.62 -8.02 17.10
C GLY A 218 -26.26 -6.61 17.58
N ASP A 219 -25.35 -6.49 18.55
CA ASP A 219 -24.86 -5.20 19.07
C ASP A 219 -23.77 -4.57 18.17
N LEU A 220 -23.28 -5.32 17.17
CA LEU A 220 -22.27 -4.90 16.19
C LEU A 220 -22.78 -5.13 14.77
N ASP A 221 -22.77 -4.09 13.95
CA ASP A 221 -23.06 -4.18 12.50
C ASP A 221 -21.83 -4.62 11.69
N PHE A 222 -20.63 -4.34 12.20
CA PHE A 222 -19.35 -4.69 11.59
C PHE A 222 -18.35 -5.13 12.67
N ASN A 223 -17.60 -6.20 12.39
CA ASN A 223 -16.62 -6.77 13.33
C ASN A 223 -15.46 -7.42 12.56
N TYR A 224 -14.24 -7.23 13.06
CA TYR A 224 -13.08 -8.00 12.60
C TYR A 224 -13.04 -9.35 13.32
N VAL A 225 -13.03 -10.42 12.53
CA VAL A 225 -12.87 -11.81 12.99
C VAL A 225 -11.42 -12.23 12.73
N PRO A 226 -10.60 -12.43 13.77
CA PRO A 226 -9.27 -13.01 13.59
C PRO A 226 -9.39 -14.39 12.96
N LYS A 227 -8.50 -14.68 12.00
CA LYS A 227 -8.55 -15.91 11.19
C LYS A 227 -8.71 -17.18 12.03
N GLN A 228 -7.92 -17.31 13.10
CA GLN A 228 -7.95 -18.45 14.03
C GLN A 228 -9.31 -18.70 14.73
N TYR A 229 -10.26 -17.76 14.63
CA TYR A 229 -11.61 -17.87 15.19
C TYR A 229 -12.71 -17.94 14.13
N ALA A 230 -12.37 -18.08 12.84
CA ALA A 230 -13.34 -18.20 11.75
C ALA A 230 -14.35 -19.33 12.01
N ASP A 231 -13.89 -20.49 12.45
CA ASP A 231 -14.73 -21.65 12.80
C ASP A 231 -15.78 -21.35 13.89
N GLN A 232 -15.59 -20.32 14.72
CA GLN A 232 -16.60 -19.92 15.72
C GLN A 232 -17.78 -19.18 15.07
N ILE A 233 -17.58 -18.60 13.88
CA ILE A 233 -18.58 -17.87 13.11
C ILE A 233 -19.35 -18.82 12.18
N ASP A 234 -18.73 -19.87 11.68
CA ASP A 234 -19.34 -20.85 10.77
C ASP A 234 -20.74 -21.33 11.21
N PRO A 235 -21.00 -21.68 12.49
CA PRO A 235 -22.33 -22.09 12.94
C PRO A 235 -23.40 -21.00 12.82
N MET A 236 -23.00 -19.74 12.65
CA MET A 236 -23.87 -18.57 12.53
C MET A 236 -24.04 -18.10 11.07
N VAL A 237 -23.35 -18.71 10.11
CA VAL A 237 -23.47 -18.38 8.68
C VAL A 237 -24.78 -18.95 8.16
N ALA A 238 -25.69 -18.09 7.73
CA ALA A 238 -26.96 -18.47 7.12
C ALA A 238 -26.79 -18.89 5.66
N GLU A 239 -26.02 -18.08 4.93
CA GLU A 239 -25.84 -18.18 3.48
C GLU A 239 -24.35 -18.12 3.15
N GLU A 240 -23.90 -19.02 2.28
CA GLU A 240 -22.63 -18.87 1.59
C GLU A 240 -22.89 -18.31 0.19
N CYS A 241 -22.10 -17.33 -0.21
CA CYS A 241 -22.27 -16.64 -1.48
C CYS A 241 -20.98 -16.60 -2.29
N ASP A 242 -21.13 -16.72 -3.59
CA ASP A 242 -20.07 -16.50 -4.55
C ASP A 242 -19.87 -14.99 -4.75
N TYR A 243 -18.65 -14.51 -4.52
CA TYR A 243 -18.35 -13.07 -4.55
C TYR A 243 -18.34 -12.48 -5.98
N VAL A 244 -18.27 -13.31 -7.02
CA VAL A 244 -18.21 -12.89 -8.42
C VAL A 244 -19.62 -12.72 -8.99
N THR A 245 -20.46 -13.70 -8.77
CA THR A 245 -21.83 -13.79 -9.30
C THR A 245 -22.86 -13.18 -8.35
N GLY A 246 -22.56 -13.15 -7.05
CA GLY A 246 -23.49 -12.74 -6.00
C GLY A 246 -24.57 -13.78 -5.68
N GLU A 247 -24.50 -14.99 -6.27
CA GLU A 247 -25.42 -16.08 -5.97
C GLU A 247 -25.15 -16.65 -4.57
N CYS A 248 -26.22 -16.96 -3.84
CA CYS A 248 -26.15 -17.39 -2.45
C CYS A 248 -26.91 -18.71 -2.23
N GLU A 249 -26.33 -19.61 -1.46
CA GLU A 249 -26.95 -20.86 -1.01
C GLU A 249 -27.17 -20.82 0.51
N THR A 250 -28.37 -21.19 0.95
CA THR A 250 -28.66 -21.34 2.39
C THR A 250 -27.96 -22.59 2.93
N VAL A 251 -26.95 -22.40 3.77
CA VAL A 251 -26.21 -23.48 4.44
C VAL A 251 -26.73 -23.76 5.85
N ASN A 252 -27.36 -22.77 6.49
CA ASN A 252 -27.99 -22.92 7.79
C ASN A 252 -29.18 -21.96 7.96
N ALA A 253 -30.41 -22.47 7.95
CA ALA A 253 -31.60 -21.64 8.08
C ALA A 253 -31.73 -20.89 9.43
N GLY A 254 -30.95 -21.28 10.45
CA GLY A 254 -30.88 -20.60 11.75
C GLY A 254 -29.71 -19.61 11.88
N GLY A 255 -28.88 -19.47 10.85
CA GLY A 255 -27.78 -18.50 10.84
C GLY A 255 -28.28 -17.06 10.71
N GLN A 256 -27.36 -16.12 10.91
CA GLN A 256 -27.59 -14.67 10.83
C GLN A 256 -26.66 -13.97 9.84
N PHE A 257 -25.60 -14.63 9.37
CA PHE A 257 -24.59 -14.00 8.52
C PHE A 257 -24.59 -14.51 7.09
N ARG A 258 -24.09 -13.67 6.20
CA ARG A 258 -23.75 -14.05 4.83
C ARG A 258 -22.24 -14.10 4.70
N LEU A 259 -21.72 -15.23 4.24
CA LEU A 259 -20.29 -15.44 4.05
C LEU A 259 -19.95 -15.38 2.57
N TYR A 260 -18.97 -14.56 2.23
CA TYR A 260 -18.35 -14.52 0.89
C TYR A 260 -16.96 -15.13 0.99
N LYS A 261 -16.77 -16.33 0.41
CA LYS A 261 -15.48 -17.02 0.41
C LYS A 261 -14.66 -16.63 -0.82
N GLY A 262 -13.33 -16.65 -0.67
CA GLY A 262 -12.39 -16.43 -1.78
C GLY A 262 -12.35 -15.01 -2.32
N LEU A 263 -12.91 -14.02 -1.60
CA LEU A 263 -12.84 -12.62 -1.99
C LEU A 263 -11.36 -12.18 -2.05
N PRO A 264 -10.84 -11.75 -3.21
CA PRO A 264 -9.45 -11.33 -3.32
C PRO A 264 -9.17 -10.11 -2.44
N SER A 265 -8.01 -10.12 -1.78
CA SER A 265 -7.51 -9.01 -0.98
C SER A 265 -6.25 -8.43 -1.60
N THR A 266 -6.01 -7.14 -1.39
CA THR A 266 -4.74 -6.47 -1.70
C THR A 266 -3.75 -6.58 -0.54
N SER A 267 -3.90 -7.59 0.31
CA SER A 267 -3.03 -7.84 1.47
C SER A 267 -2.12 -9.04 1.23
N SER A 268 -0.95 -9.00 1.86
CA SER A 268 -0.04 -10.13 1.95
C SER A 268 0.58 -10.27 3.33
N ALA A 269 0.98 -11.48 3.65
CA ALA A 269 1.87 -11.78 4.77
C ALA A 269 3.27 -12.03 4.20
N ASP A 270 4.27 -11.32 4.73
CA ASP A 270 5.64 -11.33 4.24
C ASP A 270 6.63 -11.42 5.40
N PHE A 271 7.68 -12.21 5.21
CA PHE A 271 8.86 -12.20 6.06
C PHE A 271 9.95 -11.35 5.40
N PHE A 272 10.29 -10.22 6.03
CA PHE A 272 11.38 -9.36 5.57
C PHE A 272 12.64 -9.63 6.38
N PHE A 273 13.76 -9.69 5.69
CA PHE A 273 15.08 -9.83 6.31
C PHE A 273 15.75 -8.45 6.43
N ALA A 274 16.16 -8.09 7.65
CA ALA A 274 16.90 -6.86 7.90
C ALA A 274 18.39 -7.10 7.59
N MET A 275 18.88 -6.51 6.49
CA MET A 275 20.25 -6.73 6.00
C MET A 275 21.31 -5.93 6.77
N ASP A 276 20.90 -4.88 7.46
CA ASP A 276 21.77 -4.01 8.25
C ASP A 276 21.00 -3.56 9.49
N VAL A 277 21.37 -4.15 10.63
CA VAL A 277 20.81 -3.84 11.93
C VAL A 277 21.80 -2.96 12.69
N LYS A 278 21.30 -1.93 13.39
CA LYS A 278 22.15 -1.10 14.25
C LYS A 278 22.81 -1.99 15.33
N PRO A 279 24.14 -1.89 15.57
CA PRO A 279 24.83 -2.70 16.56
C PRO A 279 24.28 -2.60 17.99
N GLU A 280 23.62 -1.49 18.33
CA GLU A 280 23.00 -1.26 19.65
C GLU A 280 21.63 -1.94 19.80
N SER A 281 21.12 -2.59 18.75
CA SER A 281 19.83 -3.26 18.76
C SER A 281 19.80 -4.39 19.80
N THR A 282 18.80 -4.38 20.67
CA THR A 282 18.61 -5.46 21.65
C THR A 282 18.10 -6.77 21.04
N PHE A 283 17.78 -6.77 19.74
CA PHE A 283 17.20 -7.93 19.05
C PHE A 283 18.24 -8.89 18.44
N ILE A 284 19.52 -8.50 18.35
CA ILE A 284 20.60 -9.33 17.77
C ILE A 284 21.40 -10.12 18.83
N GLY A 285 20.96 -10.07 20.09
CA GLY A 285 21.62 -10.78 21.19
C GLY A 285 23.02 -10.24 21.48
N SER A 286 24.03 -11.11 21.46
CA SER A 286 25.45 -10.74 21.60
C SER A 286 25.98 -9.86 20.46
N GLY A 287 25.32 -9.84 19.30
CA GLY A 287 25.81 -9.18 18.10
C GLY A 287 26.94 -9.96 17.40
N SER A 288 27.11 -11.24 17.71
CA SER A 288 28.13 -12.12 17.16
C SER A 288 27.58 -13.52 17.00
N LEU A 289 28.16 -14.30 16.09
CA LEU A 289 27.75 -15.68 15.83
C LEU A 289 28.32 -16.62 16.92
N ASP A 290 27.75 -16.55 18.13
CA ASP A 290 28.24 -17.24 19.33
C ASP A 290 27.17 -18.09 20.03
N GLY A 291 26.06 -18.37 19.33
CA GLY A 291 24.88 -19.06 19.85
C GLY A 291 24.02 -18.23 20.81
N SER A 292 24.48 -17.04 21.22
CA SER A 292 23.72 -16.07 22.03
C SER A 292 23.30 -14.83 21.23
N GLY A 293 23.61 -14.78 19.94
CA GLY A 293 23.25 -13.71 19.03
C GLY A 293 23.62 -14.01 17.58
N ILE A 294 23.48 -12.99 16.75
CA ILE A 294 23.87 -12.99 15.34
C ILE A 294 24.58 -11.65 15.03
N PRO A 295 25.48 -11.60 14.04
CA PRO A 295 26.06 -10.35 13.59
C PRO A 295 24.98 -9.40 13.04
N PRO A 296 25.20 -8.07 13.07
CA PRO A 296 24.18 -7.10 12.69
C PRO A 296 23.75 -7.17 11.21
N ASP A 297 24.55 -7.81 10.38
CA ASP A 297 24.33 -8.01 8.95
C ASP A 297 24.16 -9.49 8.57
N PHE A 298 23.75 -10.33 9.53
CA PHE A 298 23.52 -11.77 9.34
C PHE A 298 22.71 -12.09 8.07
N PHE A 299 21.66 -11.33 7.80
CA PHE A 299 20.83 -11.57 6.63
C PHE A 299 21.35 -10.95 5.32
N ALA A 300 22.44 -10.19 5.35
CA ALA A 300 23.07 -9.64 4.15
C ALA A 300 23.60 -10.76 3.23
N ASP A 301 23.99 -11.89 3.80
CA ASP A 301 24.34 -13.10 3.05
C ASP A 301 23.10 -13.65 2.29
N VAL A 302 23.25 -13.84 0.98
CA VAL A 302 22.17 -14.30 0.11
C VAL A 302 21.80 -15.77 0.34
N HIS A 303 22.76 -16.60 0.71
CA HIS A 303 22.58 -18.01 1.00
C HIS A 303 21.77 -18.21 2.28
N ILE A 304 21.96 -17.36 3.29
CA ILE A 304 21.06 -17.35 4.48
C ILE A 304 19.61 -17.12 4.05
N ARG A 305 19.33 -16.12 3.22
CA ARG A 305 17.95 -15.80 2.80
C ARG A 305 17.33 -16.92 1.97
N ARG A 306 18.12 -17.51 1.07
CA ARG A 306 17.70 -18.65 0.25
C ARG A 306 17.45 -19.89 1.10
N ALA A 307 18.28 -20.13 2.11
CA ALA A 307 18.08 -21.21 3.06
C ALA A 307 16.72 -21.06 3.74
N PHE A 308 16.45 -19.91 4.38
CA PHE A 308 15.14 -19.67 5.03
C PHE A 308 13.95 -19.87 4.08
N ALA A 309 14.05 -19.40 2.83
CA ALA A 309 13.00 -19.60 1.84
C ALA A 309 12.79 -21.08 1.47
N ALA A 310 13.86 -21.88 1.43
CA ALA A 310 13.82 -23.32 1.17
C ALA A 310 13.38 -24.16 2.39
N CYS A 311 13.64 -23.68 3.60
CA CYS A 311 13.24 -24.37 4.84
C CYS A 311 11.76 -24.17 5.20
N PHE A 312 11.05 -23.23 4.55
CA PHE A 312 9.67 -22.90 4.90
C PHE A 312 8.66 -23.80 4.18
N ASP A 313 7.83 -24.52 4.94
CA ASP A 313 6.76 -25.37 4.39
C ASP A 313 5.50 -24.53 4.09
N TYR A 314 5.46 -23.99 2.86
CA TYR A 314 4.38 -23.12 2.38
C TYR A 314 3.01 -23.82 2.39
N ASP A 315 2.96 -25.10 2.00
CA ASP A 315 1.69 -25.85 1.90
C ASP A 315 1.08 -26.11 3.27
N THR A 316 1.92 -26.52 4.23
CA THR A 316 1.48 -26.71 5.62
C THR A 316 1.04 -25.37 6.23
N TYR A 317 1.79 -24.29 6.02
CA TYR A 317 1.39 -22.95 6.50
C TYR A 317 0.03 -22.52 5.92
N ILE A 318 -0.16 -22.64 4.61
CA ILE A 318 -1.41 -22.26 3.95
C ILE A 318 -2.58 -23.12 4.47
N THR A 319 -2.37 -24.42 4.65
CA THR A 319 -3.42 -25.33 5.10
C THR A 319 -3.80 -25.10 6.56
N ASP A 320 -2.82 -25.06 7.46
CA ASP A 320 -3.06 -25.11 8.89
C ASP A 320 -3.24 -23.71 9.51
N VAL A 321 -2.58 -22.67 8.97
CA VAL A 321 -2.63 -21.30 9.50
C VAL A 321 -3.61 -20.44 8.72
N GLU A 322 -3.53 -20.47 7.40
CA GLU A 322 -4.41 -19.67 6.52
C GLU A 322 -5.73 -20.39 6.17
N MET A 323 -5.94 -21.60 6.71
CA MET A 323 -7.15 -22.41 6.52
C MET A 323 -7.46 -22.69 5.04
N GLY A 324 -6.42 -22.79 4.21
CA GLY A 324 -6.52 -22.98 2.76
C GLY A 324 -6.97 -21.74 1.97
N GLU A 325 -7.11 -20.58 2.59
CA GLU A 325 -7.59 -19.34 1.92
C GLU A 325 -6.46 -18.34 1.61
N ALA A 326 -5.26 -18.85 1.34
CA ALA A 326 -4.13 -18.05 0.88
C ALA A 326 -3.50 -18.67 -0.37
N LEU A 327 -2.80 -17.83 -1.13
CA LEU A 327 -2.01 -18.24 -2.28
C LEU A 327 -0.55 -17.95 -1.99
N GLN A 328 0.31 -18.94 -2.26
CA GLN A 328 1.75 -18.71 -2.27
C GLN A 328 2.09 -17.69 -3.35
N ARG A 329 3.01 -16.77 -3.03
CA ARG A 329 3.48 -15.75 -3.97
C ARG A 329 4.96 -15.95 -4.25
N ASN A 330 5.34 -15.63 -5.48
CA ASN A 330 6.72 -15.61 -5.92
C ASN A 330 7.40 -14.27 -5.62
N GLY A 331 6.64 -13.19 -5.46
CA GLY A 331 7.19 -11.86 -5.17
C GLY A 331 6.23 -10.92 -4.46
N PRO A 332 6.62 -9.65 -4.30
CA PRO A 332 5.86 -8.67 -3.52
C PRO A 332 4.60 -8.17 -4.25
N ILE A 333 4.55 -8.26 -5.59
CA ILE A 333 3.40 -7.81 -6.38
C ILE A 333 2.33 -8.90 -6.33
N ILE A 334 1.13 -8.55 -5.85
CA ILE A 334 0.01 -9.48 -5.66
C ILE A 334 -0.69 -9.72 -7.00
N GLN A 335 -1.01 -10.98 -7.35
CA GLN A 335 -1.85 -11.27 -8.52
C GLN A 335 -3.28 -10.75 -8.30
N PRO A 336 -3.95 -10.12 -9.29
CA PRO A 336 -3.52 -9.87 -10.67
C PRO A 336 -3.09 -8.41 -10.90
N MET A 337 -2.45 -7.77 -9.92
CA MET A 337 -2.02 -6.38 -10.05
C MET A 337 -1.07 -6.19 -11.23
N THR A 338 -1.16 -5.02 -11.86
CA THR A 338 -0.25 -4.64 -12.93
C THR A 338 1.21 -4.76 -12.47
N GLY A 339 2.03 -5.45 -13.28
CA GLY A 339 3.44 -5.71 -12.97
C GLY A 339 3.69 -7.07 -12.32
N PHE A 340 2.65 -7.82 -11.94
CA PHE A 340 2.80 -9.22 -11.54
C PHE A 340 3.27 -10.08 -12.72
N ASP A 341 4.34 -10.83 -12.51
CA ASP A 341 4.84 -11.86 -13.42
C ASP A 341 4.81 -13.22 -12.68
N PRO A 342 4.06 -14.23 -13.17
CA PRO A 342 4.00 -15.53 -12.51
C PRO A 342 5.29 -16.36 -12.63
N GLU A 343 6.22 -15.99 -13.51
CA GLU A 343 7.47 -16.71 -13.75
C GLU A 343 8.70 -15.99 -13.19
N ASP A 344 8.59 -14.70 -12.85
CA ASP A 344 9.70 -13.88 -12.37
C ASP A 344 9.34 -13.06 -11.09
N PRO A 345 10.03 -13.30 -9.96
CA PRO A 345 11.03 -14.35 -9.75
C PRO A 345 10.38 -15.75 -9.70
N PRO A 346 11.17 -16.84 -9.73
CA PRO A 346 10.64 -18.18 -9.55
C PRO A 346 9.92 -18.34 -8.20
N MET A 347 8.84 -19.13 -8.18
CA MET A 347 8.14 -19.46 -6.94
C MET A 347 9.12 -20.16 -5.95
N PRO A 348 9.17 -19.75 -4.68
CA PRO A 348 9.98 -20.45 -3.70
C PRO A 348 9.44 -21.86 -3.46
N VAL A 349 10.33 -22.80 -3.13
CA VAL A 349 9.98 -24.22 -2.98
C VAL A 349 10.49 -24.70 -1.63
N PHE A 350 9.61 -25.38 -0.88
CA PHE A 350 10.03 -26.10 0.31
C PHE A 350 10.89 -27.31 -0.08
N ASP A 351 12.17 -27.29 0.30
CA ASP A 351 13.11 -28.36 0.05
C ASP A 351 14.18 -28.37 1.16
N MET A 352 14.07 -29.34 2.07
CA MET A 352 15.00 -29.48 3.19
C MET A 352 16.44 -29.78 2.76
N ALA A 353 16.65 -30.46 1.63
CA ALA A 353 18.00 -30.71 1.12
C ALA A 353 18.60 -29.41 0.58
N LYS A 354 17.79 -28.58 -0.09
CA LYS A 354 18.22 -27.26 -0.56
C LYS A 354 18.44 -26.27 0.59
N CYS A 355 17.59 -26.31 1.61
CA CYS A 355 17.76 -25.58 2.88
C CYS A 355 19.14 -25.88 3.50
N GLU A 356 19.51 -27.16 3.65
CA GLU A 356 20.83 -27.58 4.15
C GLU A 356 21.97 -27.13 3.22
N GLU A 357 21.81 -27.28 1.90
CA GLU A 357 22.80 -26.85 0.91
C GLU A 357 23.08 -25.34 1.00
N GLU A 358 22.03 -24.51 1.05
CA GLU A 358 22.18 -23.05 1.13
C GLU A 358 22.81 -22.63 2.46
N PHE A 359 22.45 -23.21 3.60
CA PHE A 359 23.13 -22.88 4.86
C PHE A 359 24.63 -23.20 4.84
N LYS A 360 25.03 -24.30 4.19
CA LYS A 360 26.45 -24.67 4.04
C LYS A 360 27.22 -23.78 3.07
N LEU A 361 26.53 -23.06 2.19
CA LEU A 361 27.12 -22.13 1.23
C LEU A 361 27.26 -20.71 1.76
N ALA A 362 26.63 -20.39 2.90
CA ALA A 362 26.76 -19.09 3.54
C ALA A 362 28.19 -18.84 4.01
N ASP A 363 28.57 -17.57 4.12
CA ASP A 363 29.85 -17.08 4.64
C ASP A 363 29.53 -15.85 5.51
N VAL A 364 28.95 -16.09 6.69
CA VAL A 364 28.38 -15.03 7.54
C VAL A 364 29.48 -14.25 8.26
N ASP A 365 30.58 -14.92 8.61
CA ASP A 365 31.73 -14.30 9.26
C ASP A 365 32.70 -13.61 8.28
N LYS A 366 32.55 -13.90 6.97
CA LYS A 366 33.21 -13.25 5.83
C LYS A 366 34.70 -13.57 5.72
N ASP A 367 35.09 -14.76 6.13
CA ASP A 367 36.46 -15.23 5.99
C ASP A 367 36.76 -15.81 4.59
N GLY A 368 35.72 -16.01 3.79
CA GLY A 368 35.78 -16.54 2.42
C GLY A 368 35.68 -18.06 2.32
N ILE A 369 35.40 -18.75 3.42
CA ILE A 369 35.20 -20.19 3.52
C ILE A 369 33.72 -20.45 3.77
N PRO A 370 33.04 -21.25 2.93
CA PRO A 370 31.63 -21.56 3.17
C PRO A 370 31.41 -22.31 4.48
N ALA A 371 30.31 -22.02 5.18
CA ALA A 371 29.97 -22.58 6.48
C ALA A 371 29.95 -24.12 6.55
N GLY A 372 29.71 -24.82 5.44
CA GLY A 372 29.78 -26.28 5.39
C GLY A 372 31.20 -26.86 5.51
N GLU A 373 32.22 -26.03 5.31
CA GLU A 373 33.64 -26.35 5.44
C GLU A 373 34.30 -25.61 6.62
N ASP A 374 33.53 -24.79 7.34
CA ASP A 374 34.01 -23.96 8.44
C ASP A 374 33.37 -24.34 9.79
N GLU A 375 34.20 -24.42 10.84
CA GLU A 375 33.76 -24.88 12.17
C GLU A 375 33.24 -23.73 13.05
N ASP A 376 33.52 -22.47 12.72
CA ASP A 376 33.04 -21.29 13.43
C ASP A 376 31.92 -20.48 12.76
N ASP A 377 31.48 -20.88 11.56
CA ASP A 377 30.32 -20.27 10.87
C ASP A 377 28.97 -21.02 11.10
N VAL A 378 27.88 -20.46 10.57
CA VAL A 378 26.46 -20.65 10.91
C VAL A 378 25.95 -22.09 10.85
N TRP A 379 26.66 -22.97 10.15
CA TRP A 379 26.28 -24.38 10.04
C TRP A 379 26.77 -25.22 11.23
N SER A 380 27.90 -24.85 11.80
CA SER A 380 28.62 -25.61 12.83
C SER A 380 28.43 -25.04 14.24
N THR A 381 28.06 -23.76 14.33
CA THR A 381 27.89 -22.97 15.56
C THR A 381 26.44 -22.93 16.03
#